data_AF-D3VZX6-F1
#
_entry.id   AF-D3VZX6-F1
#
_cell.length_a   1.000
_cell.length_b   1.000
_cell.length_c   1.000
_cell.angle_alpha   90.00
_cell.angle_beta   90.00
_cell.angle_gamma   90.00
#
_symmetry.space_group_name_H-M   'P 1'
#
loop_
_entity.id
_entity.type
_entity.pdbx_description
1 polymer ?
#
loop_
_entity_poly.entity_id
_entity_poly.type
_entity_poly.pdbx_seq_one_letter_code
_entity_poly.pdbx_strand_id
1 'polypeptide(L)'
;ELDACVGEANEIFSPWNISFAGCGFLGIYHVGVASCLLEHAPFLVHNARHIYGASAGALTATALVSGVCLGGAGANIIDVAKEARKRFLGPMHPSFNLVKIVRHMLRHTLPADCHHEASGRLGISLTRVSDGENVLVSHFNSKEEVVQACVCSAYIPVYCGLIPPTLQGVRYVDGGISDNLPQYEMKNTITVSPFSGESDICPRDTSTNIHELRFTNTSIQF
;
A
#
# COMPACT_ATOMS: atom_id res chain seq x y z
N GLU A 1 -7.13 -0.69 -44.76
CA GLU A 1 -6.56 0.52 -44.12
C GLU A 1 -7.19 0.86 -42.77
N LEU A 2 -8.47 0.55 -42.51
CA LEU A 2 -9.07 0.73 -41.17
C LEU A 2 -8.61 -0.29 -40.12
N ASP A 3 -8.21 -1.51 -40.50
CA ASP A 3 -7.73 -2.53 -39.56
C ASP A 3 -6.28 -2.30 -39.08
N ALA A 4 -5.49 -1.52 -39.82
CA ALA A 4 -4.11 -1.19 -39.42
C ALA A 4 -4.07 -0.12 -38.31
N CYS A 5 -4.99 0.86 -38.35
CA CYS A 5 -5.10 1.87 -37.29
C CYS A 5 -5.62 1.30 -35.96
N VAL A 6 -6.42 0.23 -35.99
CA VAL A 6 -6.88 -0.47 -34.77
C VAL A 6 -5.74 -1.32 -34.16
N GLY A 7 -4.85 -1.86 -35.01
CA GLY A 7 -3.63 -2.55 -34.58
C GLY A 7 -2.60 -1.61 -33.94
N GLU A 8 -2.36 -0.44 -34.54
CA GLU A 8 -1.41 0.55 -34.03
C GLU A 8 -1.88 1.23 -32.74
N ALA A 9 -3.20 1.43 -32.54
CA ALA A 9 -3.72 2.00 -31.29
C ALA A 9 -3.51 1.10 -30.06
N ASN A 10 -3.35 -0.21 -30.25
CA ASN A 10 -3.09 -1.18 -29.19
C ASN A 10 -1.59 -1.37 -28.88
N GLU A 11 -0.68 -0.75 -29.64
CA GLU A 11 0.78 -0.78 -29.39
C GLU A 11 1.32 0.46 -28.64
N ILE A 12 0.49 1.46 -28.33
CA ILE A 12 1.00 2.80 -27.95
C ILE A 12 1.28 2.99 -26.44
N PHE A 13 0.84 2.10 -25.53
CA PHE A 13 1.31 2.12 -24.14
C PHE A 13 1.47 0.70 -23.57
N SER A 14 2.70 0.33 -23.21
CA SER A 14 2.90 -0.81 -22.31
C SER A 14 2.09 -0.55 -21.04
N PRO A 15 1.27 -1.51 -20.57
CA PRO A 15 0.44 -1.31 -19.39
C PRO A 15 1.33 -0.92 -18.20
N TRP A 16 0.96 0.13 -17.47
CA TRP A 16 1.73 0.57 -16.31
C TRP A 16 1.09 0.11 -14.99
N ASN A 17 1.88 0.19 -13.93
CA ASN A 17 1.46 -0.09 -12.57
C ASN A 17 1.71 1.14 -11.68
N ILE A 18 1.12 1.13 -10.49
CA ILE A 18 1.46 2.07 -9.42
C ILE A 18 1.84 1.27 -8.19
N SER A 19 2.89 1.66 -7.47
CA SER A 19 3.32 1.00 -6.24
C SER A 19 3.54 1.99 -5.12
N PHE A 20 2.92 1.73 -3.97
CA PHE A 20 3.00 2.57 -2.77
C PHE A 20 3.85 1.90 -1.68
N ALA A 21 4.90 2.60 -1.24
CA ALA A 21 5.80 2.11 -0.20
C ALA A 21 5.11 1.93 1.16
N GLY A 22 5.55 0.98 1.99
CA GLY A 22 5.17 0.96 3.41
C GLY A 22 5.85 2.08 4.20
N CYS A 23 5.11 2.73 5.11
CA CYS A 23 5.58 3.93 5.82
C CYS A 23 4.85 4.25 7.14
N GLY A 24 4.00 3.35 7.64
CA GLY A 24 3.23 3.57 8.87
C GLY A 24 2.38 4.85 8.84
N PHE A 25 2.52 5.72 9.84
CA PHE A 25 1.71 6.94 9.95
C PHE A 25 2.01 8.01 8.89
N LEU A 26 3.12 7.88 8.14
CA LEU A 26 3.37 8.73 6.96
C LEU A 26 2.44 8.38 5.80
N GLY A 27 1.54 7.40 5.93
CA GLY A 27 0.51 7.07 4.94
C GLY A 27 -0.38 8.24 4.54
N ILE A 28 -0.42 9.33 5.32
CA ILE A 28 -1.10 10.57 4.90
C ILE A 28 -0.47 11.17 3.62
N TYR A 29 0.83 10.97 3.40
CA TYR A 29 1.50 11.34 2.15
C TYR A 29 0.89 10.61 0.96
N HIS A 30 0.68 9.29 1.08
CA HIS A 30 0.06 8.47 0.03
C HIS A 30 -1.36 8.90 -0.27
N VAL A 31 -2.14 9.28 0.75
CA VAL A 31 -3.49 9.86 0.55
C VAL A 31 -3.41 11.15 -0.27
N GLY A 32 -2.44 12.02 0.02
CA GLY A 32 -2.20 13.25 -0.75
C GLY A 32 -1.84 12.97 -2.21
N VAL A 33 -0.88 12.06 -2.45
CA VAL A 33 -0.49 11.65 -3.81
C VAL A 33 -1.67 11.04 -4.56
N ALA A 34 -2.36 10.09 -3.95
CA ALA A 34 -3.52 9.42 -4.54
C ALA A 34 -4.65 10.41 -4.89
N SER A 35 -4.90 11.41 -4.03
CA SER A 35 -5.90 12.45 -4.29
C SER A 35 -5.48 13.34 -5.47
N CYS A 36 -4.22 13.76 -5.51
CA CYS A 36 -3.64 14.54 -6.61
C CYS A 36 -3.72 13.79 -7.94
N LEU A 37 -3.39 12.50 -7.96
CA LEU A 37 -3.49 11.66 -9.14
C LEU A 37 -4.94 11.55 -9.63
N LEU A 38 -5.91 11.30 -8.74
CA LEU A 38 -7.32 11.23 -9.12
C LEU A 38 -7.88 12.58 -9.61
N GLU A 39 -7.40 13.70 -9.06
CA GLU A 39 -7.87 15.03 -9.44
C GLU A 39 -7.28 15.50 -10.78
N HIS A 40 -5.98 15.33 -10.98
CA HIS A 40 -5.27 15.93 -12.11
C HIS A 40 -4.93 14.94 -13.23
N ALA A 41 -4.81 13.65 -12.92
CA ALA A 41 -4.44 12.62 -13.89
C ALA A 41 -5.16 11.28 -13.61
N PRO A 42 -6.50 11.26 -13.52
CA PRO A 42 -7.26 10.06 -13.10
C PRO A 42 -7.00 8.85 -14.00
N PHE A 43 -6.67 9.08 -15.28
CA PHE A 43 -6.30 8.03 -16.22
C PHE A 43 -5.11 7.19 -15.75
N LEU A 44 -4.16 7.75 -14.98
CA LEU A 44 -3.03 7.00 -14.44
C LEU A 44 -3.50 5.92 -13.46
N VAL A 45 -4.51 6.21 -12.65
CA VAL A 45 -5.07 5.27 -11.66
C VAL A 45 -6.08 4.33 -12.31
N HIS A 46 -6.99 4.87 -13.12
CA HIS A 46 -8.06 4.08 -13.75
C HIS A 46 -7.52 3.06 -14.75
N ASN A 47 -6.48 3.41 -15.51
CA ASN A 47 -5.90 2.53 -16.53
C ASN A 47 -4.66 1.77 -16.04
N ALA A 48 -4.22 1.98 -14.78
CA ALA A 48 -3.17 1.15 -14.20
C ALA A 48 -3.62 -0.32 -14.18
N ARG A 49 -2.79 -1.18 -14.75
CA ARG A 49 -3.03 -2.63 -14.79
C ARG A 49 -3.04 -3.20 -13.38
N HIS A 50 -2.08 -2.77 -12.57
CA HIS A 50 -1.98 -3.17 -11.17
C HIS A 50 -1.66 -1.98 -10.27
N ILE A 51 -2.20 -2.01 -9.07
CA ILE A 51 -1.88 -1.08 -7.99
C ILE A 51 -1.40 -1.90 -6.79
N TYR A 52 -0.16 -1.66 -6.39
CA TYR A 52 0.55 -2.42 -5.38
C TYR A 52 0.78 -1.60 -4.12
N GLY A 53 1.00 -2.30 -3.00
CA GLY A 53 1.63 -1.67 -1.85
C GLY A 53 1.97 -2.61 -0.71
N ALA A 54 2.73 -2.09 0.23
CA ALA A 54 3.02 -2.71 1.52
C ALA A 54 2.52 -1.81 2.66
N SER A 55 2.07 -2.38 3.77
CA SER A 55 1.70 -1.62 4.98
C SER A 55 0.71 -0.48 4.69
N ALA A 56 1.02 0.76 5.10
CA ALA A 56 0.23 1.95 4.79
C ALA A 56 0.04 2.19 3.27
N GLY A 57 1.00 1.79 2.44
CA GLY A 57 0.86 1.79 0.98
C GLY A 57 -0.19 0.81 0.49
N ALA A 58 -0.25 -0.40 1.07
CA ALA A 58 -1.30 -1.38 0.76
C ALA A 58 -2.70 -0.89 1.12
N LEU A 59 -2.84 -0.17 2.24
CA LEU A 59 -4.11 0.46 2.63
C LEU A 59 -4.56 1.52 1.61
N THR A 60 -3.62 2.31 1.10
CA THR A 60 -3.91 3.33 0.08
C THR A 60 -4.25 2.69 -1.26
N ALA A 61 -3.48 1.70 -1.70
CA ALA A 61 -3.75 0.92 -2.91
C ALA A 61 -5.15 0.27 -2.86
N THR A 62 -5.50 -0.30 -1.71
CA THR A 62 -6.83 -0.89 -1.50
C THR A 62 -7.94 0.16 -1.60
N ALA A 63 -7.75 1.34 -1.01
CA ALA A 63 -8.71 2.43 -1.09
C ALA A 63 -8.91 2.91 -2.53
N LEU A 64 -7.82 3.06 -3.30
CA LEU A 64 -7.86 3.43 -4.72
C LEU A 64 -8.62 2.39 -5.56
N VAL A 65 -8.25 1.11 -5.45
CA VAL A 65 -8.87 0.05 -6.25
C VAL A 65 -10.34 -0.15 -5.88
N SER A 66 -10.70 0.00 -4.60
CA SER A 66 -12.07 -0.20 -4.12
C SER A 66 -12.96 1.04 -4.25
N GLY A 67 -12.45 2.15 -4.82
CA GLY A 67 -13.21 3.40 -4.96
C GLY A 67 -13.60 4.07 -3.63
N VAL A 68 -12.87 3.81 -2.54
CA VAL A 68 -13.16 4.39 -1.23
C VAL A 68 -12.76 5.87 -1.21
N CYS A 69 -13.55 6.69 -0.53
CA CYS A 69 -13.24 8.11 -0.32
C CYS A 69 -11.89 8.29 0.38
N LEU A 70 -10.91 8.84 -0.35
CA LEU A 70 -9.57 9.12 0.17
C LEU A 70 -9.57 10.16 1.30
N GLY A 71 -10.49 11.14 1.28
CA GLY A 71 -10.66 12.08 2.37
C GLY A 71 -11.05 11.39 3.68
N GLY A 72 -11.95 10.40 3.61
CA GLY A 72 -12.30 9.53 4.73
C GLY A 72 -11.10 8.68 5.19
N ALA A 73 -10.36 8.09 4.25
CA ALA A 73 -9.15 7.32 4.57
C ALA A 73 -8.09 8.19 5.29
N GLY A 74 -7.87 9.42 4.84
CA GLY A 74 -6.97 10.38 5.48
C GLY A 74 -7.40 10.76 6.90
N ALA A 75 -8.69 11.04 7.10
CA ALA A 75 -9.25 11.32 8.43
C ALA A 75 -9.01 10.14 9.40
N ASN A 76 -9.20 8.91 8.92
CA ASN A 76 -8.96 7.71 9.71
C ASN A 76 -7.49 7.59 10.14
N ILE A 77 -6.54 7.82 9.23
CA ILE A 77 -5.10 7.80 9.56
C ILE A 77 -4.78 8.83 10.65
N ILE A 78 -5.32 10.05 10.53
CA ILE A 78 -5.13 11.12 11.51
C ILE A 78 -5.70 10.72 12.88
N ASP A 79 -6.87 10.09 12.91
CA ASP A 79 -7.51 9.67 14.15
C ASP A 79 -6.77 8.51 14.82
N VAL A 80 -6.28 7.53 14.06
CA VAL A 80 -5.38 6.49 14.60
C VAL A 80 -4.11 7.11 15.17
N ALA A 81 -3.50 8.08 14.47
CA ALA A 81 -2.30 8.77 14.95
C ALA A 81 -2.55 9.61 16.21
N LYS A 82 -3.72 10.25 16.34
CA LYS A 82 -4.13 10.93 17.58
C LYS A 82 -4.30 9.93 18.72
N GLU A 83 -4.97 8.81 18.47
CA GLU A 83 -5.21 7.79 19.49
C GLU A 83 -3.92 7.12 19.96
N ALA A 84 -2.97 6.88 19.05
CA ALA A 84 -1.64 6.41 19.37
C ALA A 84 -0.87 7.40 20.26
N ARG A 85 -1.02 8.72 20.04
CA ARG A 85 -0.31 9.77 20.79
C ARG A 85 -0.91 10.09 22.17
N LYS A 86 -2.19 9.81 22.42
CA LYS A 86 -2.86 10.11 23.70
C LYS A 86 -2.39 9.27 24.88
N ARG A 87 -1.61 8.22 24.66
CA ARG A 87 -1.33 7.17 25.65
C ARG A 87 0.09 7.32 26.19
N PHE A 88 0.29 7.08 27.49
CA PHE A 88 1.57 7.30 28.19
C PHE A 88 2.73 6.45 27.65
N LEU A 89 2.43 5.30 27.03
CA LEU A 89 3.39 4.45 26.29
C LEU A 89 3.23 4.58 24.76
N GLY A 90 2.48 5.59 24.32
CA GLY A 90 2.06 5.78 22.95
C GLY A 90 1.44 4.51 22.35
N PRO A 91 1.92 4.06 21.19
CA PRO A 91 1.41 2.85 20.55
C PRO A 91 1.79 1.53 21.25
N MET A 92 2.74 1.56 22.20
CA MET A 92 3.10 0.38 23.02
C MET A 92 2.11 0.16 24.18
N HIS A 93 1.08 0.99 24.29
CA HIS A 93 0.06 0.84 25.31
C HIS A 93 -0.79 -0.43 25.07
N PRO A 94 -1.01 -1.31 26.07
CA PRO A 94 -1.68 -2.61 25.87
C PRO A 94 -3.09 -2.54 25.28
N SER A 95 -3.81 -1.44 25.50
CA SER A 95 -5.15 -1.24 24.93
C SER A 95 -5.15 -0.61 23.53
N PHE A 96 -3.98 -0.27 22.96
CA PHE A 96 -3.87 0.26 21.59
C PHE A 96 -3.60 -0.91 20.67
N ASN A 97 -4.61 -1.28 19.90
CA ASN A 97 -4.52 -2.43 19.01
C ASN A 97 -4.72 -1.94 17.58
N LEU A 98 -3.61 -1.57 16.93
CA LEU A 98 -3.61 -1.05 15.56
C LEU A 98 -4.34 -2.02 14.60
N VAL A 99 -4.10 -3.32 14.75
CA VAL A 99 -4.75 -4.40 13.98
C VAL A 99 -6.27 -4.33 14.10
N LYS A 100 -6.79 -4.16 15.33
CA LYS A 100 -8.23 -4.07 15.59
C LYS A 100 -8.82 -2.80 14.99
N ILE A 101 -8.11 -1.67 15.09
CA ILE A 101 -8.54 -0.39 14.54
C ILE A 101 -8.58 -0.47 13.00
N VAL A 102 -7.49 -0.88 12.36
CA VAL A 102 -7.39 -1.02 10.90
C VAL A 102 -8.46 -1.99 10.38
N ARG A 103 -8.63 -3.16 11.02
CA ARG A 103 -9.68 -4.12 10.65
C ARG A 103 -11.07 -3.52 10.74
N HIS A 104 -11.38 -2.82 11.83
CA HIS A 104 -12.68 -2.19 12.01
C HIS A 104 -12.93 -1.13 10.93
N MET A 105 -11.92 -0.28 10.66
CA MET A 105 -12.01 0.74 9.64
C MET A 105 -12.27 0.15 8.25
N LEU A 106 -11.46 -0.81 7.82
CA LEU A 106 -11.59 -1.45 6.50
C LEU A 106 -12.94 -2.16 6.33
N ARG A 107 -13.42 -2.85 7.37
CA ARG A 107 -14.75 -3.47 7.33
C ARG A 107 -15.87 -2.47 7.16
N HIS A 108 -15.73 -1.27 7.71
CA HIS A 108 -16.76 -0.24 7.63
C HIS A 108 -16.69 0.55 6.31
N THR A 109 -15.49 0.78 5.77
CA THR A 109 -15.29 1.63 4.59
C THR A 109 -15.33 0.88 3.27
N LEU A 110 -14.90 -0.39 3.22
CA LEU A 110 -14.85 -1.14 1.96
C LEU A 110 -16.26 -1.55 1.52
N PRO A 111 -16.60 -1.45 0.22
CA PRO A 111 -17.79 -2.06 -0.36
C PRO A 111 -17.85 -3.58 -0.10
N ALA A 112 -19.05 -4.16 -0.03
CA ALA A 112 -19.23 -5.59 0.27
C ALA A 112 -18.58 -6.51 -0.79
N ASP A 113 -18.53 -6.04 -2.02
CA ASP A 113 -18.05 -6.70 -3.24
C ASP A 113 -16.67 -6.19 -3.70
N CYS A 114 -15.94 -5.45 -2.85
CA CYS A 114 -14.64 -4.85 -3.20
C CYS A 114 -13.59 -5.85 -3.73
N HIS A 115 -13.74 -7.13 -3.38
CA HIS A 115 -12.85 -8.20 -3.82
C HIS A 115 -12.94 -8.51 -5.33
N HIS A 116 -14.05 -8.17 -5.99
CA HIS A 116 -14.17 -8.29 -7.45
C HIS A 116 -13.26 -7.28 -8.16
N GLU A 117 -13.30 -6.01 -7.76
CA GLU A 117 -12.42 -4.96 -8.30
C GLU A 117 -10.96 -5.14 -7.86
N ALA A 118 -10.73 -5.67 -6.66
CA ALA A 118 -9.40 -5.92 -6.13
C ALA A 118 -8.69 -7.10 -6.81
N SER A 119 -9.41 -8.18 -7.12
CA SER A 119 -8.77 -9.38 -7.65
C SER A 119 -8.18 -9.17 -9.04
N GLY A 120 -6.89 -9.47 -9.19
CA GLY A 120 -6.13 -9.25 -10.41
C GLY A 120 -5.65 -7.81 -10.62
N ARG A 121 -6.13 -6.84 -9.84
CA ARG A 121 -5.74 -5.42 -9.96
C ARG A 121 -4.97 -4.90 -8.74
N LEU A 122 -5.36 -5.29 -7.54
CA LEU A 122 -4.67 -4.97 -6.30
C LEU A 122 -3.59 -6.03 -6.02
N GLY A 123 -2.41 -5.62 -5.59
CA GLY A 123 -1.42 -6.53 -5.01
C GLY A 123 -0.90 -6.05 -3.66
N ILE A 124 -1.03 -6.90 -2.65
CA ILE A 124 -0.64 -6.59 -1.27
C ILE A 124 0.60 -7.40 -0.92
N SER A 125 1.69 -6.71 -0.61
CA SER A 125 2.94 -7.32 -0.14
C SER A 125 2.78 -7.81 1.31
N LEU A 126 3.15 -9.06 1.55
CA LEU A 126 3.15 -9.71 2.86
C LEU A 126 4.49 -10.40 3.09
N THR A 127 4.97 -10.41 4.33
CA THR A 127 6.14 -11.21 4.70
C THR A 127 5.68 -12.49 5.38
N ARG A 128 6.00 -13.66 4.81
CA ARG A 128 5.61 -14.97 5.37
C ARG A 128 6.50 -15.31 6.56
N VAL A 129 5.88 -15.71 7.68
CA VAL A 129 6.62 -15.90 8.95
C VAL A 129 7.53 -17.14 8.94
N SER A 130 7.16 -18.18 8.20
CA SER A 130 7.88 -19.46 8.23
C SER A 130 9.29 -19.40 7.65
N ASP A 131 9.50 -18.54 6.66
CA ASP A 131 10.74 -18.45 5.87
C ASP A 131 11.21 -17.01 5.60
N GLY A 132 10.42 -15.99 5.96
CA GLY A 132 10.75 -14.59 5.73
C GLY A 132 10.53 -14.12 4.30
N GLU A 133 10.01 -14.99 3.42
CA GLU A 133 9.83 -14.70 2.01
C GLU A 133 8.67 -13.73 1.77
N ASN A 134 8.81 -12.90 0.73
CA ASN A 134 7.72 -12.04 0.29
C ASN A 134 6.63 -12.85 -0.42
N VAL A 135 5.37 -12.50 -0.15
CA VAL A 135 4.20 -13.01 -0.87
C VAL A 135 3.36 -11.83 -1.31
N LEU A 136 3.25 -11.64 -2.62
CA LEU A 136 2.38 -10.64 -3.23
C LEU A 136 0.99 -11.25 -3.47
N VAL A 137 0.04 -10.94 -2.60
CA VAL A 137 -1.34 -11.43 -2.70
C VAL A 137 -2.13 -10.54 -3.66
N SER A 138 -2.62 -11.11 -4.75
CA SER A 138 -3.37 -10.38 -5.79
C SER A 138 -4.74 -10.93 -6.13
N HIS A 139 -5.16 -12.02 -5.48
CA HIS A 139 -6.46 -12.65 -5.72
C HIS A 139 -7.21 -12.79 -4.40
N PHE A 140 -8.49 -12.40 -4.41
CA PHE A 140 -9.33 -12.31 -3.22
C PHE A 140 -10.72 -12.87 -3.51
N ASN A 141 -11.16 -13.84 -2.71
CA ASN A 141 -12.47 -14.48 -2.85
C ASN A 141 -13.56 -13.79 -2.04
N SER A 142 -13.20 -12.82 -1.18
CA SER A 142 -14.16 -12.08 -0.37
C SER A 142 -13.57 -10.76 0.15
N LYS A 143 -14.45 -9.84 0.56
CA LYS A 143 -14.07 -8.62 1.30
C LYS A 143 -13.21 -8.95 2.53
N GLU A 144 -13.51 -10.05 3.23
CA GLU A 144 -12.76 -10.43 4.43
C GLU A 144 -11.33 -10.88 4.10
N GLU A 145 -11.09 -11.49 2.93
CA GLU A 145 -9.71 -11.77 2.48
C GLU A 145 -8.94 -10.50 2.16
N VAL A 146 -9.57 -9.50 1.53
CA VAL A 146 -8.94 -8.17 1.29
C VAL A 146 -8.59 -7.50 2.63
N VAL A 147 -9.55 -7.46 3.56
CA VAL A 147 -9.33 -6.90 4.91
C VAL A 147 -8.20 -7.64 5.62
N GLN A 148 -8.19 -8.97 5.58
CA GLN A 148 -7.20 -9.77 6.29
C GLN A 148 -5.82 -9.63 5.67
N ALA A 149 -5.69 -9.55 4.34
CA ALA A 149 -4.43 -9.27 3.67
C ALA A 149 -3.88 -7.88 4.07
N CYS A 150 -4.71 -6.83 4.06
CA CYS A 150 -4.31 -5.51 4.56
C CYS A 150 -3.83 -5.55 6.03
N VAL A 151 -4.54 -6.30 6.88
CA VAL A 151 -4.17 -6.46 8.29
C VAL A 151 -2.84 -7.19 8.44
N CYS A 152 -2.60 -8.26 7.67
CA CYS A 152 -1.31 -8.93 7.63
C CYS A 152 -0.20 -7.98 7.17
N SER A 153 -0.44 -7.21 6.10
CA SER A 153 0.52 -6.28 5.50
C SER A 153 0.88 -5.11 6.41
N ALA A 154 0.02 -4.75 7.38
CA ALA A 154 0.27 -3.68 8.35
C ALA A 154 0.66 -4.21 9.75
N TYR A 155 0.84 -5.53 9.92
CA TYR A 155 1.17 -6.13 11.21
C TYR A 155 2.68 -6.04 11.47
N ILE A 156 3.10 -5.03 12.24
CA ILE A 156 4.49 -4.91 12.67
C ILE A 156 4.70 -5.79 13.92
N PRO A 157 5.58 -6.81 13.90
CA PRO A 157 5.84 -7.66 15.05
C PRO A 157 6.26 -6.86 16.29
N VAL A 158 5.88 -7.34 17.48
CA VAL A 158 6.10 -6.69 18.79
C VAL A 158 5.26 -5.42 18.98
N TYR A 159 5.16 -4.57 17.96
CA TYR A 159 4.38 -3.33 17.96
C TYR A 159 2.87 -3.58 17.92
N CYS A 160 2.41 -4.47 17.04
CA CYS A 160 1.00 -4.86 16.90
C CYS A 160 0.57 -6.00 17.82
N GLY A 161 1.53 -6.67 18.46
CA GLY A 161 1.32 -7.85 19.30
C GLY A 161 2.38 -8.94 19.07
N LEU A 162 2.17 -10.09 19.73
CA LEU A 162 3.08 -11.24 19.67
C LEU A 162 2.65 -12.32 18.68
N ILE A 163 1.37 -12.42 18.36
CA ILE A 163 0.81 -13.49 17.53
C ILE A 163 0.41 -12.90 16.16
N PRO A 164 1.16 -13.17 15.09
CA PRO A 164 0.83 -12.66 13.76
C PRO A 164 -0.51 -13.19 13.25
N PRO A 165 -1.28 -12.38 12.51
CA PRO A 165 -2.50 -12.81 11.86
C PRO A 165 -2.24 -13.88 10.80
N THR A 166 -3.29 -14.64 10.47
CA THR A 166 -3.25 -15.65 9.42
C THR A 166 -4.09 -15.25 8.21
N LEU A 167 -3.61 -15.55 7.02
CA LEU A 167 -4.39 -15.51 5.79
C LEU A 167 -4.31 -16.92 5.18
N GLN A 168 -5.45 -17.54 4.91
CA GLN A 168 -5.53 -18.91 4.35
C GLN A 168 -4.69 -19.94 5.14
N GLY A 169 -4.68 -19.81 6.47
CA GLY A 169 -3.94 -20.71 7.37
C GLY A 169 -2.44 -20.40 7.53
N VAL A 170 -1.87 -19.50 6.74
CA VAL A 170 -0.45 -19.12 6.80
C VAL A 170 -0.29 -17.83 7.60
N ARG A 171 0.77 -17.73 8.41
CA ARG A 171 1.07 -16.54 9.22
C ARG A 171 1.89 -15.53 8.42
N TYR A 172 1.48 -14.28 8.51
CA TYR A 172 2.12 -13.15 7.83
C TYR A 172 2.32 -11.96 8.76
N VAL A 173 3.35 -11.18 8.45
CA VAL A 173 3.67 -9.89 9.09
C VAL A 173 3.83 -8.83 8.00
N ASP A 174 4.13 -7.60 8.42
CA ASP A 174 4.21 -6.42 7.56
C ASP A 174 5.03 -6.69 6.28
N GLY A 175 4.45 -6.35 5.13
CA GLY A 175 5.06 -6.59 3.83
C GLY A 175 6.39 -5.85 3.64
N GLY A 176 6.52 -4.69 4.28
CA GLY A 176 7.71 -3.85 4.20
C GLY A 176 8.96 -4.45 4.82
N ILE A 177 8.83 -5.55 5.56
CA ILE A 177 9.96 -6.30 6.11
C ILE A 177 10.69 -7.09 5.02
N SER A 178 10.00 -7.55 3.98
CA SER A 178 10.59 -8.31 2.86
C SER A 178 10.60 -7.52 1.55
N ASP A 179 9.51 -6.81 1.24
CA ASP A 179 9.39 -5.97 0.04
C ASP A 179 8.47 -4.78 0.33
N ASN A 180 9.07 -3.62 0.60
CA ASN A 180 8.37 -2.41 1.00
C ASN A 180 7.83 -1.62 -0.18
N LEU A 181 8.39 -1.77 -1.36
CA LEU A 181 7.94 -1.11 -2.58
C LEU A 181 7.81 -2.15 -3.71
N PRO A 182 6.69 -2.89 -3.76
CA PRO A 182 6.57 -4.04 -4.64
C PRO A 182 6.67 -3.66 -6.11
N GLN A 183 7.35 -4.49 -6.90
CA GLN A 183 7.56 -4.26 -8.33
C GLN A 183 8.35 -2.98 -8.67
N TYR A 184 9.21 -2.51 -7.76
CA TYR A 184 10.09 -1.35 -7.95
C TYR A 184 10.97 -1.43 -9.21
N GLU A 185 11.50 -2.60 -9.54
CA GLU A 185 12.44 -2.77 -10.66
C GLU A 185 11.77 -2.78 -12.05
N MET A 186 10.44 -2.80 -12.11
CA MET A 186 9.71 -2.80 -13.36
C MET A 186 9.69 -1.38 -13.96
N LYS A 187 10.24 -1.23 -15.17
CA LYS A 187 10.32 0.07 -15.89
C LYS A 187 8.97 0.75 -16.15
N ASN A 188 7.87 0.02 -16.04
CA ASN A 188 6.50 0.48 -16.24
C ASN A 188 5.73 0.65 -14.90
N THR A 189 6.41 0.74 -13.76
CA THR A 189 5.77 0.98 -12.46
C THR A 189 6.06 2.39 -11.98
N ILE A 190 5.02 3.19 -11.76
CA ILE A 190 5.11 4.49 -11.08
C ILE A 190 5.25 4.21 -9.57
N THR A 191 6.37 4.64 -9.00
CA THR A 191 6.73 4.38 -7.60
C THR A 191 6.44 5.58 -6.71
N VAL A 192 5.80 5.33 -5.57
CA VAL A 192 5.41 6.37 -4.60
C VAL A 192 5.99 6.07 -3.23
N SER A 193 6.81 6.99 -2.71
CA SER A 193 7.46 6.86 -1.40
C SER A 193 7.42 8.19 -0.64
N PRO A 194 7.07 8.20 0.66
CA PRO A 194 7.19 9.39 1.48
C PRO A 194 8.61 9.67 1.95
N PHE A 195 9.58 8.82 1.60
CA PHE A 195 10.99 9.00 1.90
C PHE A 195 11.70 9.58 0.67
N SER A 196 12.54 10.59 0.86
CA SER A 196 13.38 11.14 -0.21
C SER A 196 14.25 10.04 -0.80
N GLY A 197 14.39 9.97 -2.11
CA GLY A 197 15.19 8.94 -2.79
C GLY A 197 14.87 8.83 -4.27
N GLU A 198 15.07 7.64 -4.82
CA GLU A 198 14.90 7.36 -6.25
C GLU A 198 13.49 6.85 -6.64
N SER A 199 12.44 7.32 -5.96
CA SER A 199 11.05 7.01 -6.36
C SER A 199 10.52 8.10 -7.28
N ASP A 200 9.62 7.76 -8.21
CA ASP A 200 9.06 8.72 -9.17
C ASP A 200 8.31 9.86 -8.47
N ILE A 201 7.59 9.53 -7.39
CA ILE A 201 6.89 10.47 -6.53
C ILE A 201 7.41 10.32 -5.10
N CYS A 202 8.32 11.20 -4.71
CA CYS A 202 8.81 11.34 -3.35
C CYS A 202 9.19 12.79 -3.02
N PRO A 203 9.40 13.13 -1.73
CA PRO A 203 10.01 14.40 -1.36
C PRO A 203 11.39 14.55 -2.04
N ARG A 204 11.74 15.78 -2.41
CA ARG A 204 13.09 16.10 -2.89
C ARG A 204 13.95 16.46 -1.70
N ASP A 205 15.11 15.83 -1.57
CA ASP A 205 16.15 16.34 -0.70
C ASP A 205 16.94 17.44 -1.44
N THR A 206 17.21 18.54 -0.74
CA THR A 206 18.06 19.64 -1.21
C THR A 206 19.49 19.54 -0.66
N SER A 207 19.77 18.56 0.20
CA SER A 207 21.10 18.31 0.76
C SER A 207 22.01 17.64 -0.28
N THR A 208 23.28 18.06 -0.35
CA THR A 208 24.30 17.45 -1.23
C THR A 208 24.91 16.19 -0.62
N ASN A 209 24.14 15.43 0.17
CA ASN A 209 24.61 14.20 0.79
C ASN A 209 24.36 13.01 -0.13
N ILE A 210 25.43 12.31 -0.46
CA ILE A 210 25.45 11.15 -1.36
C ILE A 210 25.22 9.81 -0.63
N HIS A 211 24.63 9.83 0.56
CA HIS A 211 24.41 8.63 1.36
C HIS A 211 23.00 8.05 1.10
N GLU A 212 22.91 7.11 0.16
CA GLU A 212 21.71 6.34 -0.13
C GLU A 212 21.66 5.07 0.74
N LEU A 213 20.55 4.88 1.46
CA LEU A 213 20.24 3.62 2.14
C LEU A 213 19.04 2.96 1.46
N ARG A 214 19.24 1.74 0.96
CA ARG A 214 18.16 0.91 0.43
C ARG A 214 17.67 -0.06 1.48
N PHE A 215 16.40 0.05 1.85
CA PHE A 215 15.73 -0.90 2.73
C PHE A 215 14.55 -1.51 1.98
N THR A 216 14.60 -2.82 1.73
CA THR A 216 13.49 -3.61 1.14
C THR A 216 12.83 -2.93 -0.08
N ASN A 217 13.65 -2.64 -1.11
CA ASN A 217 13.26 -1.94 -2.36
C ASN A 217 12.83 -0.48 -2.22
N THR A 218 12.98 0.15 -1.05
CA THR A 218 12.79 1.59 -0.85
C THR A 218 14.14 2.29 -0.74
N SER A 219 14.39 3.28 -1.59
CA SER A 219 15.56 4.16 -1.51
C SER A 219 15.27 5.32 -0.54
N ILE A 220 16.19 5.57 0.39
CA ILE A 220 16.13 6.66 1.36
C ILE A 220 17.44 7.46 1.28
N GLN A 221 17.34 8.75 0.98
CA GLN A 221 18.43 9.74 1.00
C GLN A 221 18.32 10.61 2.25
N PHE A 222 19.46 10.93 2.87
CA PHE A 222 19.61 11.67 4.14
C PHE A 222 20.56 12.85 4.00
#